data_AF-A0A0V7ZDP6-F1
#
_entry.id   AF-A0A0V7ZDP6-F1
#
_cell.length_a   1.000
_cell.length_b   1.000
_cell.length_c   1.000
_cell.angle_alpha   90.00
_cell.angle_beta   90.00
_cell.angle_gamma   90.00
#
_symmetry.space_group_name_H-M   'P 1'
#
loop_
_entity.id
_entity.type
_entity.pdbx_description
1 polymer ?
#
loop_
_entity_poly.entity_id
_entity_poly.type
_entity_poly.pdbx_seq_one_letter_code
_entity_poly.pdbx_strand_id
1 'polypeptide(L)'
;MLQFKGYGAIRLDIYELLLKQWRPETDEEVIPFIDTVKTYGDVLQLLDQREEALNYYQDALEYYRQIGAKLGEANTLKAIGDVLQFLDRREEALNHYQDALEYYRQIGAKLGEANILQEFGKLESNPQRSLEYLQQAHTLYLQISDIYSQSRNLQFIADVQLNLGRQDAAISSLAQVSKLASTICDKAFQEYAANKIVEIQNSQIPENLPN
;
A
#
# COMPACT_ATOMS: atom_id res chain seq x y z
N MET A 1 23.39 -13.53 9.52
CA MET A 1 22.16 -12.74 9.29
C MET A 1 22.39 -11.37 9.90
N LEU A 2 22.91 -10.40 9.14
CA LEU A 2 23.03 -9.01 9.61
C LEU A 2 21.59 -8.49 9.79
N GLN A 3 21.19 -8.19 11.03
CA GLN A 3 19.86 -7.69 11.31
C GLN A 3 19.69 -6.30 10.68
N PHE A 4 18.61 -6.12 9.92
CA PHE A 4 18.17 -4.84 9.33
C PHE A 4 18.21 -3.65 10.30
N LYS A 5 18.11 -3.91 11.62
CA LYS A 5 18.23 -2.91 12.68
C LYS A 5 19.53 -2.11 12.63
N GLY A 6 20.67 -2.73 12.29
CA GLY A 6 21.96 -2.03 12.21
C GLY A 6 22.05 -1.05 11.03
N TYR A 7 21.46 -1.41 9.88
CA TYR A 7 21.43 -0.55 8.70
C TYR A 7 20.49 0.64 8.88
N GLY A 8 19.32 0.42 9.49
CA GLY A 8 18.38 1.50 9.79
C GLY A 8 18.96 2.53 10.75
N ALA A 9 19.63 2.10 11.83
CA ALA A 9 20.27 3.01 12.79
C ALA A 9 21.33 3.92 12.14
N ILE A 10 22.23 3.37 11.31
CA ILE A 10 23.23 4.16 10.57
C ILE A 10 22.55 5.17 9.63
N ARG A 11 21.42 4.77 9.03
CA ARG A 11 20.66 5.63 8.12
C ARG A 11 19.96 6.78 8.86
N LEU A 12 19.50 6.56 10.10
CA LEU A 12 18.95 7.62 10.95
C LEU A 12 20.02 8.69 11.25
N ASP A 13 21.22 8.29 11.67
CA ASP A 13 22.31 9.23 11.99
C ASP A 13 22.63 10.15 10.81
N ILE A 14 22.63 9.61 9.58
CA ILE A 14 22.88 10.38 8.36
C ILE A 14 21.75 11.38 8.12
N TYR A 15 20.49 10.96 8.25
CA TYR A 15 19.36 11.86 8.04
C TYR A 15 19.27 12.94 9.12
N GLU A 16 19.51 12.61 10.39
CA GLU A 16 19.57 13.60 11.47
C GLU A 16 20.65 14.64 11.23
N LEU A 17 21.84 14.20 10.81
CA LEU A 17 22.93 15.11 10.46
C LEU A 17 22.56 16.01 9.28
N LEU A 18 21.99 15.43 8.22
CA LEU A 18 21.55 16.17 7.04
C LEU A 18 20.48 17.20 7.41
N LEU A 19 19.43 16.83 8.13
CA LEU A 19 18.37 17.77 8.52
C LEU A 19 18.87 18.86 9.48
N LYS A 20 19.84 18.54 10.33
CA LYS A 20 20.44 19.54 11.23
C LYS A 20 21.29 20.57 10.49
N GLN A 21 22.04 20.15 9.47
CA GLN A 21 23.03 20.99 8.78
C GLN A 21 22.50 21.63 7.50
N TRP A 22 21.64 20.92 6.77
CA TRP A 22 21.16 21.38 5.48
C TRP A 22 20.15 22.51 5.67
N ARG A 23 20.48 23.65 5.07
CA ARG A 23 19.58 24.79 4.89
C ARG A 23 19.47 24.97 3.38
N PRO A 24 18.29 24.78 2.78
CA PRO A 24 18.10 25.03 1.36
C PRO A 24 18.42 26.51 1.07
N GLU A 25 19.36 26.77 0.17
CA GLU A 25 19.75 28.12 -0.24
C GLU A 25 19.14 28.51 -1.59
N THR A 26 18.66 27.51 -2.34
CA THR A 26 18.05 27.67 -3.66
C THR A 26 16.71 26.95 -3.76
N ASP A 27 15.85 27.42 -4.66
CA ASP A 27 14.53 26.81 -4.92
C ASP A 27 14.66 25.34 -5.38
N GLU A 28 15.76 24.99 -6.06
CA GLU A 28 16.04 23.63 -6.53
C GLU A 28 16.32 22.65 -5.39
N GLU A 29 16.77 23.14 -4.23
CA GLU A 29 17.08 22.32 -3.06
C GLU A 29 15.88 22.10 -2.14
N VAL A 30 14.83 22.91 -2.28
CA VAL A 30 13.66 22.87 -1.39
C VAL A 30 12.95 21.52 -1.47
N ILE A 31 12.63 21.03 -2.67
CA ILE A 31 11.97 19.72 -2.83
C ILE A 31 12.84 18.58 -2.31
N PRO A 32 14.13 18.46 -2.70
CA PRO A 32 15.05 17.45 -2.14
C PRO A 32 15.13 17.47 -0.61
N PHE A 33 15.11 18.66 0.02
CA PHE A 33 15.10 18.78 1.47
C PHE A 33 13.81 18.20 2.06
N ILE A 34 12.65 18.56 1.53
CA ILE A 34 11.35 18.04 2.01
C ILE A 34 11.25 16.53 1.80
N ASP A 35 11.74 16.02 0.66
CA ASP A 35 11.83 14.60 0.40
C ASP A 35 12.70 13.88 1.43
N THR A 36 13.76 14.53 1.90
CA THR A 36 14.63 14.00 2.96
C THR A 36 13.90 13.95 4.30
N VAL A 37 13.14 14.99 4.65
CA VAL A 37 12.26 15.00 5.84
C VAL A 37 11.28 13.82 5.80
N LYS A 38 10.58 13.64 4.67
CA LYS A 38 9.65 12.51 4.47
C LYS A 38 10.37 11.16 4.57
N THR A 39 11.53 11.03 3.91
CA THR A 39 12.30 9.78 3.89
C THR A 39 12.82 9.40 5.27
N TYR A 40 13.13 10.38 6.12
CA TYR A 40 13.47 10.11 7.51
C TYR A 40 12.26 9.49 8.25
N GLY A 41 11.05 10.03 8.04
CA GLY A 41 9.80 9.40 8.47
C GLY A 41 9.65 7.96 7.97
N ASP A 42 9.98 7.68 6.69
CA ASP A 42 9.95 6.31 6.14
C ASP A 42 10.90 5.36 6.88
N VAL A 43 12.11 5.81 7.24
CA VAL A 43 13.06 4.99 7.99
C VAL A 43 12.60 4.77 9.43
N LEU A 44 12.08 5.79 10.09
CA LEU A 44 11.49 5.67 11.43
C LEU A 44 10.34 4.67 11.44
N GLN A 45 9.46 4.72 10.45
CA GLN A 45 8.38 3.74 10.28
C GLN A 45 8.92 2.31 10.13
N LEU A 46 9.96 2.10 9.30
CA LEU A 46 10.60 0.79 9.13
C LEU A 46 11.27 0.26 10.42
N LEU A 47 11.66 1.17 11.31
CA LEU A 47 12.24 0.86 12.62
C LEU A 47 11.20 0.77 13.74
N ASP A 48 9.91 0.84 13.39
CA ASP A 48 8.79 0.79 14.32
C ASP A 48 8.64 2.00 15.25
N GLN A 49 9.32 3.11 14.92
CA GLN A 49 9.21 4.41 15.60
C GLN A 49 8.06 5.24 15.01
N ARG A 50 6.84 4.69 15.10
CA ARG A 50 5.66 5.16 14.38
C ARG A 50 5.21 6.58 14.77
N GLU A 51 5.20 6.91 16.06
CA GLU A 51 4.83 8.26 16.52
C GLU A 51 5.83 9.32 16.05
N GLU A 52 7.12 8.98 16.01
CA GLU A 52 8.15 9.88 15.51
C GLU A 52 8.04 10.04 13.99
N ALA A 53 7.78 8.95 13.27
CA ALA A 53 7.51 8.99 11.83
C ALA A 53 6.32 9.93 11.50
N LEU A 54 5.25 9.91 12.30
CA LEU A 54 4.11 10.81 12.12
C LEU A 54 4.52 12.29 12.20
N ASN A 55 5.39 12.66 13.15
CA ASN A 55 5.85 14.04 13.27
C ASN A 55 6.59 14.49 12.00
N TYR A 56 7.52 13.66 11.49
CA TYR A 56 8.26 13.98 10.28
C TYR A 56 7.40 13.99 9.01
N TYR A 57 6.38 13.14 8.94
CA TYR A 57 5.40 13.23 7.86
C TYR A 57 4.54 14.48 7.96
N GLN A 58 4.14 14.92 9.15
CA GLN A 58 3.41 16.17 9.34
C GLN A 58 4.26 17.38 8.93
N ASP A 59 5.53 17.41 9.30
CA ASP A 59 6.48 18.44 8.86
C ASP A 59 6.60 18.46 7.33
N ALA A 60 6.86 17.30 6.71
CA ALA A 60 6.96 17.19 5.25
C ALA A 60 5.66 17.60 4.54
N LEU A 61 4.51 17.27 5.12
CA LEU A 61 3.20 17.65 4.60
C LEU A 61 3.01 19.17 4.62
N GLU A 62 3.38 19.83 5.71
CA GLU A 62 3.31 21.28 5.81
C GLU A 62 4.21 21.95 4.76
N TYR A 63 5.45 21.49 4.62
CA TYR A 63 6.34 22.04 3.59
C TYR A 63 5.80 21.83 2.17
N TYR A 64 5.30 20.64 1.84
CA TYR A 64 4.71 20.39 0.52
C TYR A 64 3.50 21.26 0.23
N ARG A 65 2.68 21.55 1.25
CA ARG A 65 1.55 22.49 1.14
C ARG A 65 2.03 23.92 0.89
N GLN A 66 3.05 24.38 1.61
CA GLN A 66 3.61 25.73 1.45
C GLN A 66 4.12 25.99 0.03
N ILE A 67 4.75 25.00 -0.60
CA ILE A 67 5.28 25.12 -1.97
C ILE A 67 4.30 24.66 -3.06
N GLY A 68 3.11 24.18 -2.69
CA GLY A 68 2.09 23.72 -3.63
C GLY A 68 2.43 22.42 -4.38
N ALA A 69 3.34 21.60 -3.88
CA ALA A 69 3.77 20.35 -4.52
C ALA A 69 2.79 19.20 -4.27
N LYS A 70 1.74 19.13 -5.09
CA LYS A 70 0.58 18.23 -4.92
C LYS A 70 0.89 16.74 -4.89
N LEU A 71 1.86 16.26 -5.68
CA LEU A 71 2.26 14.86 -5.63
C LEU A 71 2.96 14.50 -4.30
N GLY A 72 3.80 15.41 -3.79
CA GLY A 72 4.44 15.27 -2.48
C GLY A 72 3.40 15.26 -1.36
N GLU A 73 2.45 16.20 -1.41
CA GLU A 73 1.32 16.27 -0.46
C GLU A 73 0.51 14.97 -0.43
N ALA A 74 0.12 14.43 -1.59
CA ALA A 74 -0.65 13.19 -1.68
C ALA A 74 0.12 11.97 -1.14
N ASN A 75 1.40 11.85 -1.50
CA ASN A 75 2.25 10.75 -1.03
C ASN A 75 2.44 10.79 0.49
N THR A 76 2.63 11.98 1.07
CA THR A 76 2.80 12.13 2.51
C THR A 76 1.49 11.87 3.26
N LEU A 77 0.34 12.32 2.75
CA LEU A 77 -0.97 11.98 3.31
C LEU A 77 -1.22 10.48 3.34
N LYS A 78 -0.88 9.77 2.25
CA LYS A 78 -0.93 8.31 2.23
C LYS A 78 -0.04 7.70 3.31
N ALA A 79 1.21 8.16 3.45
CA ALA A 79 2.14 7.63 4.45
C ALA A 79 1.65 7.85 5.89
N ILE A 80 1.04 9.00 6.18
CA ILE A 80 0.37 9.27 7.46
C ILE A 80 -0.76 8.26 7.68
N GLY A 81 -1.62 8.04 6.68
CA GLY A 81 -2.68 7.05 6.76
C GLY A 81 -2.15 5.63 7.04
N ASP A 82 -1.06 5.24 6.40
CA ASP A 82 -0.41 3.93 6.61
C ASP A 82 0.06 3.78 8.07
N VAL A 83 0.72 4.79 8.63
CA VAL A 83 1.17 4.75 10.03
C VAL A 83 0.02 4.75 11.01
N LEU A 84 -1.02 5.54 10.76
CA LEU A 84 -2.22 5.58 11.61
C LEU A 84 -2.95 4.23 11.61
N GLN A 85 -2.99 3.50 10.48
CA GLN A 85 -3.49 2.12 10.47
C GLN A 85 -2.69 1.22 11.41
N PHE A 86 -1.35 1.30 11.38
CA PHE A 86 -0.49 0.52 12.27
C PHE A 86 -0.62 0.89 13.75
N LEU A 87 -1.13 2.08 14.06
CA LEU A 87 -1.43 2.56 15.41
C LEU A 87 -2.89 2.30 15.82
N ASP A 88 -3.64 1.50 15.05
CA ASP A 88 -5.07 1.23 15.24
C ASP A 88 -5.97 2.49 15.22
N ARG A 89 -5.48 3.60 14.64
CA ARG A 89 -6.19 4.88 14.48
C ARG A 89 -6.93 4.94 13.14
N ARG A 90 -7.85 3.99 12.95
CA ARG A 90 -8.49 3.71 11.65
C ARG A 90 -9.28 4.88 11.06
N GLU A 91 -10.07 5.60 11.86
CA GLU A 91 -10.88 6.72 11.36
C GLU A 91 -9.99 7.86 10.83
N GLU A 92 -8.90 8.16 11.53
CA GLU A 92 -7.94 9.18 11.11
C GLU A 92 -7.19 8.74 9.85
N ALA A 93 -6.81 7.46 9.75
CA ALA A 93 -6.21 6.90 8.55
C ALA A 93 -7.11 7.07 7.32
N LEU A 94 -8.40 6.76 7.46
CA LEU A 94 -9.39 6.89 6.38
C LEU A 94 -9.54 8.35 5.92
N ASN A 95 -9.50 9.32 6.82
CA ASN A 95 -9.53 10.74 6.47
C ASN A 95 -8.32 11.14 5.62
N HIS A 96 -7.11 10.75 6.04
CA HIS A 96 -5.89 11.05 5.28
C HIS A 96 -5.84 10.34 3.93
N TYR A 97 -6.34 9.10 3.84
CA TYR A 97 -6.49 8.42 2.56
C TYR A 97 -7.49 9.12 1.65
N GLN A 98 -8.60 9.65 2.18
CA GLN A 98 -9.57 10.38 1.39
C GLN A 98 -8.96 11.64 0.78
N ASP A 99 -8.19 12.40 1.56
CA ASP A 99 -7.47 13.57 1.06
C ASP A 99 -6.43 13.18 -0.02
N ALA A 100 -5.66 12.11 0.21
CA ALA A 100 -4.70 11.61 -0.76
C ALA A 100 -5.37 11.16 -2.07
N LEU A 101 -6.52 10.48 -1.98
CA LEU A 101 -7.30 10.03 -3.14
C LEU A 101 -7.73 11.20 -4.01
N GLU A 102 -8.24 12.26 -3.38
CA GLU A 102 -8.66 13.46 -4.10
C GLU A 102 -7.48 14.08 -4.85
N TYR A 103 -6.32 14.22 -4.19
CA TYR A 103 -5.14 14.75 -4.85
C TYR A 103 -4.63 13.89 -6.00
N TYR A 104 -4.53 12.57 -5.81
CA TYR A 104 -4.10 11.68 -6.89
C TYR A 104 -5.01 11.77 -8.12
N ARG A 105 -6.33 11.89 -7.91
CA ARG A 105 -7.29 12.12 -8.99
C ARG A 105 -7.09 13.47 -9.68
N GLN A 106 -6.92 14.54 -8.92
CA GLN A 106 -6.71 15.89 -9.46
C GLN A 106 -5.48 15.96 -10.37
N ILE A 107 -4.38 15.29 -9.99
CA ILE A 107 -3.12 15.31 -10.76
C ILE A 107 -2.99 14.15 -11.76
N GLY A 108 -3.99 13.27 -11.86
CA GLY A 108 -3.96 12.10 -12.76
C GLY A 108 -2.94 11.01 -12.38
N ALA A 109 -2.52 10.94 -11.12
CA ALA A 109 -1.55 9.96 -10.62
C ALA A 109 -2.23 8.60 -10.35
N LYS A 110 -2.48 7.85 -11.43
CA LYS A 110 -3.23 6.59 -11.42
C LYS A 110 -2.69 5.52 -10.46
N LEU A 111 -1.37 5.41 -10.30
CA LEU A 111 -0.77 4.45 -9.37
C LEU A 111 -1.14 4.79 -7.91
N GLY A 112 -1.05 6.08 -7.56
CA GLY A 112 -1.44 6.55 -6.23
C GLY A 112 -2.93 6.35 -5.97
N GLU A 113 -3.78 6.71 -6.95
CA GLU A 113 -5.22 6.48 -6.88
C GLU A 113 -5.56 5.00 -6.66
N ALA A 114 -4.96 4.10 -7.44
CA ALA A 114 -5.16 2.66 -7.31
C ALA A 114 -4.75 2.13 -5.93
N ASN A 115 -3.61 2.59 -5.42
CA ASN A 115 -3.12 2.21 -4.10
C ASN A 115 -4.08 2.62 -2.99
N ILE A 116 -4.63 3.85 -3.04
CA ILE A 116 -5.61 4.28 -2.03
C ILE A 116 -6.91 3.50 -2.13
N LEU A 117 -7.41 3.24 -3.34
CA LEU A 117 -8.60 2.40 -3.54
C LEU A 117 -8.38 0.97 -2.99
N GLN A 118 -7.19 0.41 -3.15
CA GLN A 118 -6.83 -0.87 -2.53
C GLN A 118 -6.86 -0.79 -1.00
N GLU A 119 -6.33 0.28 -0.40
CA GLU A 119 -6.39 0.48 1.06
C GLU A 119 -7.83 0.64 1.56
N PHE A 120 -8.69 1.37 0.86
CA PHE A 120 -10.12 1.40 1.18
C PHE A 120 -10.77 0.03 1.06
N GLY A 121 -10.45 -0.74 0.02
CA GLY A 121 -10.92 -2.12 -0.12
C GLY A 121 -10.54 -3.01 1.06
N LYS A 122 -9.28 -2.95 1.50
CA LYS A 122 -8.77 -3.72 2.65
C LYS A 122 -9.42 -3.31 3.97
N LEU A 123 -9.67 -2.01 4.13
CA LEU A 123 -10.25 -1.44 5.34
C LEU A 123 -11.77 -1.49 5.37
N GLU A 124 -12.47 -1.77 4.27
CA GLU A 124 -13.92 -1.76 4.25
C GLU A 124 -14.50 -3.03 4.90
N SER A 125 -15.39 -2.84 5.87
CA SER A 125 -15.99 -3.94 6.63
C SER A 125 -17.14 -4.60 5.88
N ASN A 126 -17.77 -3.91 4.93
CA ASN A 126 -18.78 -4.50 4.05
C ASN A 126 -18.11 -5.20 2.85
N PRO A 127 -18.19 -6.54 2.71
CA PRO A 127 -17.47 -7.25 1.66
C PRO A 127 -17.87 -6.84 0.23
N GLN A 128 -19.11 -6.38 0.03
CA GLN A 128 -19.57 -5.93 -1.29
C GLN A 128 -18.92 -4.59 -1.67
N ARG A 129 -18.88 -3.63 -0.74
CA ARG A 129 -18.17 -2.34 -0.96
C ARG A 129 -16.65 -2.52 -1.05
N SER A 130 -16.08 -3.42 -0.25
CA SER A 130 -14.67 -3.80 -0.32
C SER A 130 -14.32 -4.28 -1.74
N LEU A 131 -15.13 -5.18 -2.29
CA LEU A 131 -14.96 -5.68 -3.65
C LEU A 131 -15.07 -4.57 -4.71
N GLU A 132 -15.99 -3.61 -4.55
CA GLU A 132 -16.13 -2.47 -5.45
C GLU A 132 -14.88 -1.58 -5.48
N TYR A 133 -14.28 -1.28 -4.31
CA TYR A 133 -13.03 -0.54 -4.25
C TYR A 133 -11.86 -1.30 -4.90
N LEU A 134 -11.73 -2.60 -4.59
CA LEU A 134 -10.68 -3.43 -5.16
C LEU A 134 -10.82 -3.57 -6.69
N GLN A 135 -12.05 -3.61 -7.23
CA GLN A 135 -12.29 -3.63 -8.67
C GLN A 135 -11.92 -2.30 -9.36
N GLN A 136 -12.20 -1.16 -8.71
CA GLN A 136 -11.75 0.14 -9.18
C GLN A 136 -10.21 0.22 -9.20
N ALA A 137 -9.56 -0.20 -8.12
CA ALA A 137 -8.09 -0.30 -8.06
C ALA A 137 -7.54 -1.20 -9.18
N HIS A 138 -8.13 -2.38 -9.39
CA HIS A 138 -7.71 -3.31 -10.44
C HIS A 138 -7.80 -2.69 -11.83
N THR A 139 -8.87 -1.94 -12.11
CA THR A 139 -9.04 -1.25 -13.40
C THR A 139 -7.90 -0.26 -13.64
N LEU A 140 -7.48 0.49 -12.63
CA LEU A 140 -6.36 1.41 -12.74
C LEU A 140 -5.02 0.70 -12.90
N TYR A 141 -4.76 -0.38 -12.14
CA TYR A 141 -3.54 -1.17 -12.29
C TYR A 141 -3.42 -1.81 -13.68
N LEU A 142 -4.54 -2.19 -14.31
CA LEU A 142 -4.58 -2.62 -15.71
C LEU A 142 -4.20 -1.48 -16.66
N GLN A 143 -4.75 -0.28 -16.46
CA GLN A 143 -4.47 0.88 -17.32
C GLN A 143 -2.99 1.28 -17.32
N ILE A 144 -2.29 1.11 -16.20
CA ILE A 144 -0.86 1.44 -16.08
C ILE A 144 0.05 0.23 -16.30
N SER A 145 -0.51 -0.95 -16.63
CA SER A 145 0.23 -2.19 -16.83
C SER A 145 1.10 -2.60 -15.63
N ASP A 146 0.69 -2.28 -14.40
CA ASP A 146 1.39 -2.70 -13.18
C ASP A 146 1.01 -4.13 -12.81
N ILE A 147 1.75 -5.09 -13.39
CA ILE A 147 1.48 -6.53 -13.24
C ILE A 147 1.63 -7.00 -11.80
N TYR A 148 2.58 -6.44 -11.05
CA TYR A 148 2.80 -6.79 -9.66
C TYR A 148 1.59 -6.39 -8.81
N SER A 149 1.16 -5.13 -8.92
CA SER A 149 0.01 -4.63 -8.18
C SER A 149 -1.30 -5.27 -8.62
N GLN A 150 -1.46 -5.60 -9.91
CA GLN A 150 -2.59 -6.43 -10.39
C GLN A 150 -2.64 -7.78 -9.66
N SER A 151 -1.52 -8.49 -9.58
CA SER A 151 -1.42 -9.81 -8.94
C SER A 151 -1.74 -9.73 -7.45
N ARG A 152 -1.18 -8.73 -6.76
CA ARG A 152 -1.45 -8.50 -5.33
C ARG A 152 -2.92 -8.15 -5.08
N ASN A 153 -3.48 -7.25 -5.88
CA ASN A 153 -4.86 -6.81 -5.73
C ASN A 153 -5.88 -7.96 -5.98
N LEU A 154 -5.58 -8.85 -6.92
CA LEU A 154 -6.42 -10.02 -7.21
C LEU A 154 -6.48 -11.02 -6.04
N GLN A 155 -5.44 -11.10 -5.19
CA GLN A 155 -5.50 -11.91 -3.97
C GLN A 155 -6.51 -11.34 -2.98
N PHE A 156 -6.49 -10.01 -2.75
CA PHE A 156 -7.51 -9.36 -1.93
C PHE A 156 -8.92 -9.54 -2.50
N ILE A 157 -9.08 -9.45 -3.83
CA ILE A 157 -10.37 -9.73 -4.50
C ILE A 157 -10.82 -11.17 -4.23
N ALA A 158 -9.93 -12.15 -4.35
CA ALA A 158 -10.24 -13.55 -4.11
C ALA A 158 -10.67 -13.79 -2.67
N ASP A 159 -9.96 -13.23 -1.69
CA ASP A 159 -10.30 -13.35 -0.27
C ASP A 159 -11.69 -12.76 0.02
N VAL A 160 -12.01 -11.58 -0.53
CA VAL A 160 -13.33 -10.96 -0.38
C VAL A 160 -14.43 -11.77 -1.08
N GLN A 161 -14.14 -12.36 -2.25
CA GLN A 161 -15.06 -13.26 -2.94
C GLN A 161 -15.36 -14.52 -2.12
N LEU A 162 -14.36 -15.09 -1.44
CA LEU A 162 -14.57 -16.20 -0.51
C LEU A 162 -15.45 -15.81 0.67
N ASN A 163 -15.24 -14.63 1.27
CA ASN A 163 -16.09 -14.10 2.34
C ASN A 163 -17.55 -13.90 1.88
N LEU A 164 -17.77 -13.65 0.58
CA LEU A 164 -19.09 -13.55 -0.05
C LEU A 164 -19.67 -14.91 -0.48
N GLY A 165 -18.97 -16.03 -0.22
CA GLY A 165 -19.37 -17.37 -0.66
C GLY A 165 -19.22 -17.61 -2.17
N ARG A 166 -18.54 -16.72 -2.90
CA ARG A 166 -18.36 -16.78 -4.36
C ARG A 166 -17.08 -17.54 -4.72
N GLN A 167 -17.05 -18.83 -4.40
CA GLN A 167 -15.86 -19.68 -4.56
C GLN A 167 -15.35 -19.75 -6.01
N ASP A 168 -16.24 -19.92 -6.99
CA ASP A 168 -15.85 -19.99 -8.41
C ASP A 168 -15.19 -18.68 -8.88
N ALA A 169 -15.70 -17.54 -8.41
CA ALA A 169 -15.11 -16.23 -8.71
C ALA A 169 -13.72 -16.09 -8.08
N ALA A 170 -13.55 -16.55 -6.83
CA ALA A 170 -12.26 -16.56 -6.15
C ALA A 170 -11.23 -17.42 -6.88
N ILE A 171 -11.60 -18.63 -7.31
CA ILE A 171 -10.74 -19.50 -8.12
C ILE A 171 -10.36 -18.82 -9.44
N SER A 172 -11.29 -18.14 -10.10
CA SER A 172 -11.00 -17.38 -11.33
C SER A 172 -9.98 -16.26 -11.09
N SER A 173 -10.15 -15.49 -10.01
CA SER A 173 -9.21 -14.44 -9.61
C SER A 173 -7.82 -14.99 -9.31
N LEU A 174 -7.73 -16.10 -8.56
CA LEU A 174 -6.46 -16.77 -8.23
C LEU A 174 -5.78 -17.37 -9.48
N ALA A 175 -6.55 -17.90 -10.44
CA ALA A 175 -6.00 -18.36 -11.70
C ALA A 175 -5.37 -17.21 -12.51
N GLN A 176 -5.96 -16.01 -12.45
CA GLN A 176 -5.34 -14.80 -13.03
C GLN A 176 -4.06 -14.41 -12.30
N VAL A 177 -4.00 -14.52 -10.97
CA VAL A 177 -2.76 -14.33 -10.20
C VAL A 177 -1.67 -15.26 -10.72
N SER A 178 -1.93 -16.56 -10.86
CA SER A 178 -0.96 -17.54 -11.38
C SER A 178 -0.46 -17.17 -12.78
N LYS A 179 -1.35 -16.70 -13.65
CA LYS A 179 -0.99 -16.24 -15.00
C LYS A 179 -0.06 -15.02 -14.95
N LEU A 180 -0.41 -14.01 -14.17
CA LEU A 180 0.38 -12.78 -14.05
C LEU A 180 1.72 -13.04 -13.35
N ALA A 181 1.74 -13.80 -12.26
CA ALA A 181 2.96 -14.18 -11.55
C ALA A 181 3.96 -14.91 -12.46
N SER A 182 3.46 -15.69 -13.43
CA SER A 182 4.30 -16.33 -14.45
C SER A 182 4.97 -15.34 -15.41
N THR A 183 4.35 -14.18 -15.67
CA THR A 183 4.94 -13.14 -16.51
C THR A 183 6.07 -12.37 -15.83
N ILE A 184 6.03 -12.27 -14.50
CA ILE A 184 7.05 -11.57 -13.67
C ILE A 184 8.02 -12.53 -12.97
N CYS A 185 7.93 -13.83 -13.24
CA CYS A 185 8.75 -14.88 -12.61
C CYS A 185 8.70 -14.86 -11.07
N ASP A 186 7.56 -14.45 -10.48
CA ASP A 186 7.37 -14.40 -9.04
C ASP A 186 6.81 -15.74 -8.52
N LYS A 187 7.69 -16.56 -7.95
CA LYS A 187 7.32 -17.88 -7.41
C LYS A 187 6.40 -17.80 -6.20
N ALA A 188 6.50 -16.77 -5.37
CA ALA A 188 5.71 -16.66 -4.16
C ALA A 188 4.22 -16.47 -4.50
N PHE A 189 3.92 -15.63 -5.49
CA PHE A 189 2.55 -15.46 -5.97
C PHE A 189 2.01 -16.71 -6.67
N GLN A 190 2.83 -17.45 -7.41
CA GLN A 190 2.43 -18.72 -8.01
C GLN A 190 2.05 -19.76 -6.95
N GLU A 191 2.92 -19.97 -5.96
CA GLU A 191 2.71 -20.92 -4.88
C GLU A 191 1.49 -20.56 -4.04
N TYR A 192 1.34 -19.28 -3.68
CA TYR A 192 0.18 -18.79 -2.95
C TYR A 192 -1.12 -19.11 -3.70
N ALA A 193 -1.22 -18.73 -4.97
CA ALA A 193 -2.44 -18.91 -5.75
C ALA A 193 -2.78 -20.39 -5.95
N ALA A 194 -1.78 -21.23 -6.24
CA ALA A 194 -1.98 -22.67 -6.40
C ALA A 194 -2.47 -23.33 -5.10
N ASN A 195 -1.83 -23.03 -3.97
CA ASN A 195 -2.21 -23.58 -2.67
C ASN A 195 -3.63 -23.16 -2.28
N LYS A 196 -3.98 -21.88 -2.50
CA LYS A 196 -5.32 -21.37 -2.16
C LYS A 196 -6.42 -22.00 -3.02
N ILE A 197 -6.17 -22.23 -4.32
CA ILE A 197 -7.11 -22.95 -5.19
C ILE A 197 -7.37 -24.37 -4.67
N VAL A 198 -6.31 -25.10 -4.32
CA VAL A 198 -6.42 -26.47 -3.80
C VAL A 198 -7.17 -26.50 -2.47
N GLU A 199 -6.90 -25.55 -1.57
CA GLU A 199 -7.62 -25.40 -0.30
C GLU A 199 -9.14 -25.24 -0.51
N ILE A 200 -9.53 -24.35 -1.43
CA ILE A 200 -10.95 -24.12 -1.76
C ILE A 200 -11.59 -25.39 -2.33
N GLN A 201 -10.92 -26.07 -3.26
CA GLN A 201 -11.43 -27.29 -3.89
C GLN A 201 -11.57 -28.46 -2.90
N ASN A 202 -10.59 -28.64 -2.00
CA ASN A 202 -10.66 -29.69 -0.98
C ASN A 202 -11.77 -29.43 0.05
N SER A 203 -12.07 -28.16 0.34
CA SER A 203 -13.19 -27.77 1.20
C SER A 203 -14.56 -28.08 0.59
N GLN A 204 -14.63 -28.43 -0.70
CA GLN A 204 -15.86 -28.86 -1.39
C GLN A 204 -16.07 -30.37 -1.36
N ILE A 205 -15.07 -31.18 -0.96
CA ILE A 205 -15.23 -32.63 -0.84
C ILE A 205 -15.99 -32.87 0.47
N PRO A 206 -17.25 -33.35 0.44
CA PRO A 206 -17.92 -33.72 1.67
C PRO A 206 -17.12 -34.83 2.35
N GLU A 207 -16.86 -34.69 3.66
CA GLU A 207 -16.45 -35.81 4.53
C GLU A 207 -17.58 -36.84 4.55
N ASN A 208 -17.73 -37.61 3.47
CA ASN A 208 -18.62 -38.76 3.41
C ASN A 208 -18.16 -39.69 2.28
N LEU A 209 -17.37 -40.68 2.65
CA LEU A 209 -17.39 -42.00 2.02
C LEU A 209 -17.61 -43.05 3.13
N PRO A 210 -18.35 -44.13 2.83
CA PRO A 210 -19.34 -44.72 3.73
C PRO A 210 -18.79 -45.71 4.76
N ASN A 211 -19.54 -45.82 5.87
CA ASN A 211 -19.62 -46.85 6.93
C ASN A 211 -18.55 -47.96 7.00
#